data_AF-A0A7M7HN27-F1
#
_entry.id   AF-A0A7M7HN27-F1
#
_cell.length_a   1.000
_cell.length_b   1.000
_cell.length_c   1.000
_cell.angle_alpha   90.00
_cell.angle_beta   90.00
_cell.angle_gamma   90.00
#
_symmetry.space_group_name_H-M   'P 1'
#
loop_
_entity.id
_entity.type
_entity.pdbx_description
1 polymer ?
#
loop_
_entity_poly.entity_id
_entity_poly.type
_entity_poly.pdbx_seq_one_letter_code
_entity_poly.pdbx_strand_id
1 'polypeptide(L)'
;MAANFSSTEDICERENCQSVTDVTYYVKEKKKLCDDCASTEECIGKARKGRPNLYCEKHDGEEIKLYCTTHNVAVCQLCAMIDHHDPSCVRQDIEGAIMDSRAKINILKEKAKEKLELCRVYGDHIHQCRKDTNTYLQALKDEVDSVINEAVQTDKDKEKEDLAKINQEIDEKNQNLREEIQQINEKIRKNDEEREKRIELNRSYAEKRREPIDNKQQDLQTDIKNIAEEKERKISELEKAWQDKTKTTETTIQKLDTVLENDENVVKDGHHVKISVRGELKKPLNKGEVKQVTDTILGVRFVKGAGREKYDGRIDGYDGEWKLIDTINDKIKFPAVVGYLDECNVIITDRLSGSRHTYMLDINTKNSRRVITGRGTSLILSCALLNDDKIVCGKYSEGCTENSLTECISVYDRQWKHINDVTIPKNTTFDKTRVDVAVDQDGMIIAAEWVQSKIYVINPADGNIINTIACKDNIILRGVLSSGHIIARPSPPDHKLYIIDRQGAQREIPHSGVIQNACIDPMTDDLYVVTSDEEYKTCMIDQVMSGSDMKKRRVASFPLSTKLDNRKRYFKHSRVMMTSSGKLIASDADNILVFKNRFTL
;
A
#
# COMPACT_ATOMS: atom_id res chain seq x y z
N MET A 1 -79.29 35.32 26.59
CA MET A 1 -79.71 34.04 25.96
C MET A 1 -78.44 33.27 25.65
N ALA A 2 -78.17 32.04 26.12
CA ALA A 2 -78.78 31.19 27.16
C ALA A 2 -77.66 30.21 27.65
N ALA A 3 -77.79 29.37 28.68
CA ALA A 3 -78.96 28.99 29.49
C ALA A 3 -78.56 28.67 30.96
N ASN A 4 -79.45 27.99 31.66
CA ASN A 4 -79.40 27.52 33.06
C ASN A 4 -78.23 26.58 33.40
N PHE A 5 -77.80 26.57 34.67
CA PHE A 5 -78.01 25.43 35.58
C PHE A 5 -77.97 25.88 37.04
N SER A 6 -78.82 25.28 37.88
CA SER A 6 -78.97 25.53 39.31
C SER A 6 -78.59 24.30 40.13
N SER A 7 -77.95 24.49 41.28
CA SER A 7 -77.85 23.51 42.37
C SER A 7 -77.52 24.29 43.66
N THR A 8 -78.55 24.60 44.45
CA THR A 8 -78.86 23.94 45.75
C THR A 8 -77.89 24.30 46.88
N GLU A 9 -78.35 25.18 47.76
CA GLU A 9 -77.77 25.40 49.10
C GLU A 9 -78.17 24.21 50.00
N ASP A 10 -77.29 23.23 50.15
CA ASP A 10 -77.46 22.20 51.18
C ASP A 10 -76.97 22.73 52.54
N ILE A 11 -77.92 23.17 53.35
CA ILE A 11 -77.69 23.51 54.77
C ILE A 11 -77.52 22.21 55.55
N CYS A 12 -76.31 21.95 56.07
CA CYS A 12 -76.05 20.80 56.92
C CYS A 12 -76.48 21.06 58.37
N GLU A 13 -77.73 20.74 58.71
CA GLU A 13 -78.15 20.56 60.10
C GLU A 13 -77.87 19.12 60.57
N ARG A 14 -76.68 18.86 61.14
CA ARG A 14 -76.48 17.82 62.18
C ARG A 14 -75.09 17.83 62.82
N GLU A 15 -75.07 17.47 64.09
CA GLU A 15 -73.88 17.31 64.93
C GLU A 15 -73.07 16.06 64.53
N ASN A 16 -72.24 16.17 63.47
CA ASN A 16 -70.98 15.43 63.26
C ASN A 16 -70.42 15.72 61.85
N CYS A 17 -69.53 16.71 61.72
CA CYS A 17 -68.69 16.87 60.54
C CYS A 17 -67.21 16.80 60.94
N GLN A 18 -66.50 15.81 60.39
CA GLN A 18 -65.05 15.70 60.52
C GLN A 18 -64.37 16.81 59.70
N SER A 19 -63.23 17.30 60.19
CA SER A 19 -62.47 18.37 59.55
C SER A 19 -61.95 17.97 58.17
N VAL A 20 -62.50 18.58 57.11
CA VAL A 20 -61.92 18.51 55.76
C VAL A 20 -60.66 19.37 55.73
N THR A 21 -59.49 18.72 55.65
CA THR A 21 -58.18 19.38 55.68
C THR A 21 -57.64 19.84 54.33
N ASP A 22 -58.34 19.56 53.22
CA ASP A 22 -57.99 20.03 51.88
C ASP A 22 -59.06 20.99 51.33
N VAL A 23 -58.80 22.29 51.40
CA VAL A 23 -59.59 23.34 50.73
C VAL A 23 -58.74 23.97 49.63
N THR A 24 -59.05 23.67 48.37
CA THR A 24 -58.34 24.24 47.22
C THR A 24 -58.93 25.62 46.86
N TYR A 25 -58.20 26.69 47.17
CA TYR A 25 -58.59 28.05 46.78
C TYR A 25 -58.18 28.39 45.34
N TYR A 26 -59.12 28.90 44.55
CA TYR A 26 -58.85 29.44 43.21
C TYR A 26 -58.96 30.97 43.20
N VAL A 27 -57.82 31.65 43.15
CA VAL A 27 -57.78 33.13 43.02
C VAL A 27 -57.90 33.51 41.54
N LYS A 28 -59.04 34.11 41.15
CA LYS A 28 -59.21 34.76 39.84
C LYS A 28 -58.79 36.24 39.93
N GLU A 29 -57.51 36.51 39.67
CA GLU A 29 -57.00 37.87 39.53
C GLU A 29 -57.53 38.51 38.22
N LYS A 30 -58.41 39.52 38.33
CA LYS A 30 -58.86 40.32 37.18
C LYS A 30 -57.97 41.55 37.01
N LYS A 31 -56.94 41.44 36.17
CA LYS A 31 -56.17 42.62 35.73
C LYS A 31 -56.95 43.39 34.67
N LYS A 32 -57.13 44.70 34.88
CA LYS A 32 -57.55 45.63 33.81
C LYS A 32 -56.30 46.04 33.05
N LEU A 33 -56.24 45.71 31.77
CA LEU A 33 -55.25 46.25 30.83
C LEU A 33 -55.83 47.52 30.18
N CYS A 34 -54.97 48.44 29.74
CA CYS A 34 -55.36 49.47 28.78
C CYS A 34 -55.44 48.87 27.37
N ASP A 35 -56.12 49.57 26.46
CA ASP A 35 -56.40 49.08 25.11
C ASP A 35 -55.11 48.76 24.31
N ASP A 36 -54.04 49.55 24.50
CA ASP A 36 -52.73 49.29 23.89
C ASP A 36 -52.15 47.93 24.33
N CYS A 37 -52.12 47.65 25.65
CA CYS A 37 -51.60 46.39 26.20
C CYS A 37 -52.50 45.17 25.93
N ALA A 38 -53.76 45.38 25.54
CA ALA A 38 -54.65 44.30 25.12
C ALA A 38 -54.42 43.87 23.66
N SER A 39 -53.71 44.69 22.86
CA SER A 39 -53.51 44.47 21.41
C SER A 39 -52.25 43.66 21.05
N THR A 40 -51.32 43.49 21.99
CA THR A 40 -50.04 42.78 21.80
C THR A 40 -50.06 41.39 22.43
N GLU A 41 -49.98 40.33 21.60
CA GLU A 41 -49.98 38.92 22.10
C GLU A 41 -48.81 38.60 23.05
N GLU A 42 -47.71 39.36 23.02
CA GLU A 42 -46.59 39.22 23.97
C GLU A 42 -46.95 39.58 25.42
N CYS A 43 -48.03 40.35 25.67
CA CYS A 43 -48.43 40.73 27.03
C CYS A 43 -49.15 39.60 27.79
N ILE A 44 -49.56 38.51 27.13
CA ILE A 44 -50.11 37.31 27.79
C ILE A 44 -48.95 36.42 28.25
N GLY A 45 -48.20 36.90 29.24
CA GLY A 45 -47.20 36.08 29.93
C GLY A 45 -47.88 34.83 30.51
N LYS A 46 -47.52 33.64 30.02
CA LYS A 46 -47.99 32.36 30.56
C LYS A 46 -47.82 32.38 32.08
N ALA A 47 -48.91 32.13 32.81
CA ALA A 47 -48.88 32.13 34.27
C ALA A 47 -47.74 31.25 34.76
N ARG A 48 -46.75 31.85 35.44
CA ARG A 48 -45.65 31.12 36.06
C ARG A 48 -46.28 30.16 37.05
N LYS A 49 -46.21 28.84 36.80
CA LYS A 49 -46.44 27.84 37.86
C LYS A 49 -45.54 28.23 39.04
N GLY A 50 -46.06 28.21 40.26
CA GLY A 50 -45.28 28.54 41.46
C GLY A 50 -43.96 27.75 41.43
N ARG A 51 -42.83 28.47 41.45
CA ARG A 51 -41.52 27.83 41.41
C ARG A 51 -41.26 27.13 42.75
N PRO A 52 -40.55 25.98 42.76
CA PRO A 52 -40.02 25.43 43.99
C PRO A 52 -39.08 26.45 44.64
N ASN A 53 -39.30 26.75 45.92
CA ASN A 53 -38.32 27.49 46.72
C ASN A 53 -37.07 26.62 46.92
N LEU A 54 -35.90 27.19 46.63
CA LEU A 54 -34.61 26.56 46.93
C LEU A 54 -34.23 26.89 48.37
N TYR A 55 -33.92 25.89 49.19
CA TYR A 55 -33.59 26.06 50.61
C TYR A 55 -32.12 25.72 50.90
N CYS A 56 -31.56 26.33 51.94
CA CYS A 56 -30.16 26.16 52.30
C CYS A 56 -29.91 24.91 53.17
N GLU A 57 -29.03 24.02 52.72
CA GLU A 57 -28.64 22.81 53.46
C GLU A 57 -27.92 23.09 54.79
N LYS A 58 -27.33 24.29 54.97
CA LYS A 58 -26.68 24.71 56.23
C LYS A 58 -27.58 25.48 57.19
N HIS A 59 -28.60 26.14 56.67
CA HIS A 59 -29.44 27.07 57.42
C HIS A 59 -30.90 26.69 57.14
N ASP A 60 -31.46 25.87 58.03
CA ASP A 60 -32.80 25.30 57.84
C ASP A 60 -33.86 26.40 57.72
N GLY A 61 -34.80 26.23 56.78
CA GLY A 61 -35.80 27.23 56.41
C GLY A 61 -35.31 28.45 55.62
N GLU A 62 -34.00 28.71 55.47
CA GLU A 62 -33.49 29.87 54.71
C GLU A 62 -33.54 29.66 53.19
N GLU A 63 -34.19 30.58 52.49
CA GLU A 63 -34.25 30.59 51.03
C GLU A 63 -32.90 30.97 50.39
N ILE A 64 -32.50 30.23 49.35
CA ILE A 64 -31.36 30.54 48.49
C ILE A 64 -31.78 31.66 47.54
N LYS A 65 -31.20 32.86 47.73
CA LYS A 65 -31.47 34.07 46.95
C LYS A 65 -30.27 34.58 46.16
N LEU A 66 -29.07 34.06 46.44
CA LEU A 66 -27.82 34.52 45.84
C LEU A 66 -27.03 33.34 45.25
N TYR A 67 -26.18 33.66 44.28
CA TYR A 67 -25.20 32.76 43.69
C TYR A 67 -23.82 33.39 43.77
N CYS A 68 -22.85 32.68 44.37
CA CYS A 68 -21.45 33.11 44.38
C CYS A 68 -20.78 32.66 43.08
N THR A 69 -20.44 33.58 42.19
CA THR A 69 -19.81 33.27 40.90
C THR A 69 -18.34 32.87 41.02
N THR A 70 -17.64 33.36 42.06
CA THR A 70 -16.27 32.95 42.38
C THR A 70 -16.20 31.46 42.74
N HIS A 71 -17.11 31.00 43.60
CA HIS A 71 -17.15 29.62 44.10
C HIS A 71 -18.08 28.70 43.30
N ASN A 72 -18.92 29.27 42.42
CA ASN A 72 -19.91 28.59 41.58
C ASN A 72 -20.97 27.79 42.37
N VAL A 73 -21.39 28.33 43.52
CA VAL A 73 -22.37 27.72 44.43
C VAL A 73 -23.52 28.69 44.75
N ALA A 74 -24.70 28.11 44.97
CA ALA A 74 -25.87 28.83 45.46
C ALA A 74 -25.78 29.02 46.98
N VAL A 75 -26.20 30.19 47.47
CA VAL A 75 -26.07 30.57 48.88
C VAL A 75 -27.31 31.33 49.36
N CYS A 76 -27.76 31.04 50.58
CA CYS A 76 -28.70 31.92 51.28
C CYS A 76 -27.97 33.19 51.79
N GLN A 77 -28.74 34.13 52.33
CA GLN A 77 -28.21 35.39 52.83
C GLN A 77 -27.17 35.19 53.95
N LEU A 78 -27.38 34.20 54.84
CA LEU A 78 -26.44 33.87 55.92
C LEU A 78 -25.13 33.26 55.39
N CYS A 79 -25.19 32.27 54.49
CA CYS A 79 -24.00 31.73 53.81
C CYS A 79 -23.22 32.82 53.06
N ALA A 80 -23.91 33.79 52.45
CA ALA A 80 -23.29 34.92 51.80
C ALA A 80 -22.57 35.87 52.78
N MET A 81 -23.09 36.04 54.00
CA MET A 81 -22.54 36.92 55.03
C MET A 81 -21.49 36.28 55.95
N ILE A 82 -21.43 34.94 56.00
CA ILE A 82 -20.52 34.19 56.87
C ILE A 82 -19.40 33.54 56.02
N ASP A 83 -19.76 32.54 55.21
CA ASP A 83 -18.79 31.71 54.48
C ASP A 83 -18.25 32.37 53.20
N HIS A 84 -19.05 33.24 52.57
CA HIS A 84 -18.69 33.92 51.32
C HIS A 84 -18.60 35.45 51.50
N HIS A 85 -18.23 35.90 52.70
CA HIS A 85 -18.17 37.32 53.07
C HIS A 85 -16.98 38.07 52.45
N ASP A 86 -15.95 37.34 52.01
CA ASP A 86 -14.70 37.85 51.44
C ASP A 86 -14.94 38.77 50.22
N PRO A 87 -14.22 39.91 50.08
CA PRO A 87 -14.33 40.81 48.92
C PRO A 87 -14.11 40.16 47.55
N SER A 88 -13.40 39.03 47.48
CA SER A 88 -13.21 38.23 46.25
C SER A 88 -14.44 37.40 45.85
N CYS A 89 -15.44 37.26 46.73
CA CYS A 89 -16.70 36.58 46.44
C CYS A 89 -17.66 37.49 45.67
N VAL A 90 -17.60 37.45 44.33
CA VAL A 90 -18.58 38.12 43.48
C VAL A 90 -19.92 37.36 43.61
N ARG A 91 -20.97 38.07 44.02
CA ARG A 91 -22.33 37.53 44.19
C ARG A 91 -23.25 38.12 43.13
N GLN A 92 -24.14 37.29 42.62
CA GLN A 92 -25.24 37.70 41.74
C GLN A 92 -26.56 37.18 42.31
N ASP A 93 -27.67 37.76 41.87
CA ASP A 93 -29.02 37.23 42.14
C ASP A 93 -29.18 35.81 41.55
N ILE A 94 -29.96 34.96 42.22
CA ILE A 94 -30.16 33.56 41.81
C ILE A 94 -31.01 33.42 40.53
N GLU A 95 -32.03 34.26 40.30
CA GLU A 95 -32.83 34.21 39.07
C GLU A 95 -31.97 34.66 37.87
N GLY A 96 -31.14 35.69 38.06
CA GLY A 96 -30.09 36.08 37.11
C GLY A 96 -29.12 34.93 36.82
N ALA A 97 -28.60 34.26 37.85
CA ALA A 97 -27.69 33.11 37.71
C ALA A 97 -28.30 31.94 36.93
N ILE A 98 -29.58 31.64 37.17
CA ILE A 98 -30.34 30.58 36.48
C ILE A 98 -30.52 30.93 35.01
N MET A 99 -30.92 32.17 34.69
CA MET A 99 -31.06 32.64 33.31
C MET A 99 -29.74 32.55 32.54
N ASP A 100 -28.66 33.07 33.12
CA ASP A 100 -27.32 33.08 32.53
C ASP A 100 -26.79 31.65 32.28
N SER A 101 -27.05 30.75 33.24
CA SER A 101 -26.65 29.35 33.15
C SER A 101 -27.47 28.59 32.11
N ARG A 102 -28.80 28.77 32.09
CA ARG A 102 -29.67 28.21 31.03
C ARG A 102 -29.25 28.67 29.64
N ALA A 103 -28.95 29.96 29.45
CA ALA A 103 -28.49 30.46 28.15
C ALA A 103 -27.18 29.77 27.72
N LYS A 104 -26.20 29.65 28.62
CA LYS A 104 -24.91 28.98 28.34
C LYS A 104 -25.06 27.48 28.09
N ILE A 105 -25.96 26.80 28.80
CA ILE A 105 -26.26 25.37 28.64
C ILE A 105 -27.02 25.11 27.33
N ASN A 106 -27.98 25.96 26.96
CA ASN A 106 -28.66 25.89 25.66
C ASN A 106 -27.69 26.09 24.49
N ILE A 107 -26.74 27.03 24.58
CA ILE A 107 -25.68 27.19 23.57
C ILE A 107 -24.81 25.92 23.43
N LEU A 108 -24.53 25.23 24.55
CA LEU A 108 -23.82 23.94 24.49
C LEU A 108 -24.69 22.81 23.92
N LYS A 109 -25.99 22.82 24.19
CA LYS A 109 -26.96 21.84 23.65
C LYS A 109 -27.10 21.97 22.14
N GLU A 110 -27.22 23.18 21.59
CA GLU A 110 -27.24 23.36 20.13
C GLU A 110 -25.91 22.94 19.50
N LYS A 111 -24.76 23.27 20.09
CA LYS A 111 -23.45 22.76 19.62
C LYS A 111 -23.30 21.25 19.72
N ALA A 112 -23.97 20.60 20.68
CA ALA A 112 -24.01 19.15 20.78
C ALA A 112 -24.91 18.52 19.69
N LYS A 113 -26.04 19.16 19.34
CA LYS A 113 -26.87 18.75 18.19
C LYS A 113 -26.14 18.97 16.85
N GLU A 114 -25.48 20.11 16.65
CA GLU A 114 -24.62 20.36 15.48
C GLU A 114 -23.54 19.27 15.36
N LYS A 115 -22.90 18.90 16.47
CA LYS A 115 -21.93 17.80 16.50
C LYS A 115 -22.55 16.44 16.21
N LEU A 116 -23.77 16.17 16.70
CA LEU A 116 -24.50 14.95 16.40
C LEU A 116 -24.85 14.85 14.90
N GLU A 117 -25.25 15.95 14.27
CA GLU A 117 -25.51 16.00 12.83
C GLU A 117 -24.23 15.80 12.01
N LEU A 118 -23.11 16.41 12.45
CA LEU A 118 -21.78 16.14 11.90
C LEU A 118 -21.35 14.68 12.07
N CYS A 119 -21.79 13.99 13.13
CA CYS A 119 -21.58 12.55 13.31
C CYS A 119 -22.45 11.74 12.32
N ARG A 120 -23.69 12.12 12.03
CA ARG A 120 -24.53 11.44 11.01
C ARG A 120 -23.89 11.52 9.63
N VAL A 121 -23.58 12.72 9.16
CA VAL A 121 -22.89 12.95 7.86
C VAL A 121 -21.54 12.20 7.81
N TYR A 122 -20.83 12.08 8.94
CA TYR A 122 -19.61 11.29 9.00
C TYR A 122 -19.85 9.77 8.90
N GLY A 123 -20.93 9.25 9.50
CA GLY A 123 -21.39 7.87 9.31
C GLY A 123 -21.77 7.59 7.85
N ASP A 124 -22.50 8.50 7.21
CA ASP A 124 -22.85 8.40 5.79
C ASP A 124 -21.60 8.35 4.90
N HIS A 125 -20.58 9.16 5.20
CA HIS A 125 -19.28 9.11 4.51
C HIS A 125 -18.56 7.77 4.70
N ILE A 126 -18.63 7.14 5.88
CA ILE A 126 -18.04 5.81 6.13
C ILE A 126 -18.79 4.73 5.32
N HIS A 127 -20.13 4.75 5.33
CA HIS A 127 -20.95 3.82 4.56
C HIS A 127 -20.75 4.00 3.04
N GLN A 128 -20.63 5.23 2.57
CA GLN A 128 -20.34 5.55 1.17
C GLN A 128 -18.92 5.07 0.79
N CYS A 129 -17.90 5.32 1.62
CA CYS A 129 -16.55 4.77 1.44
C CYS A 129 -16.57 3.23 1.36
N ARG A 130 -17.29 2.55 2.26
CA ARG A 130 -17.46 1.09 2.26
C ARG A 130 -18.08 0.60 0.94
N LYS A 131 -19.08 1.32 0.41
CA LYS A 131 -19.75 1.02 -0.86
C LYS A 131 -18.83 1.25 -2.06
N ASP A 132 -18.23 2.43 -2.19
CA ASP A 132 -17.40 2.79 -3.34
C ASP A 132 -16.16 1.90 -3.46
N THR A 133 -15.50 1.62 -2.33
CA THR A 133 -14.37 0.68 -2.30
C THR A 133 -14.78 -0.78 -2.56
N ASN A 134 -16.02 -1.19 -2.27
CA ASN A 134 -16.52 -2.51 -2.67
C ASN A 134 -16.76 -2.57 -4.18
N THR A 135 -17.42 -1.57 -4.76
CA THR A 135 -17.66 -1.48 -6.21
C THR A 135 -16.34 -1.41 -6.98
N TYR A 136 -15.37 -0.63 -6.50
CA TYR A 136 -14.05 -0.53 -7.12
C TYR A 136 -13.28 -1.85 -7.09
N LEU A 137 -13.20 -2.52 -5.93
CA LEU A 137 -12.52 -3.82 -5.82
C LEU A 137 -13.20 -4.92 -6.65
N GLN A 138 -14.52 -4.88 -6.81
CA GLN A 138 -15.23 -5.81 -7.70
C GLN A 138 -14.87 -5.55 -9.17
N ALA A 139 -14.89 -4.29 -9.62
CA ALA A 139 -14.50 -3.93 -10.99
C ALA A 139 -13.03 -4.30 -11.28
N LEU A 140 -12.13 -4.10 -10.31
CA LEU A 140 -10.72 -4.51 -10.41
C LEU A 140 -10.57 -6.03 -10.52
N LYS A 141 -11.36 -6.80 -9.77
CA LYS A 141 -11.42 -8.26 -9.89
C LYS A 141 -11.93 -8.69 -11.26
N ASP A 142 -13.01 -8.09 -11.73
CA ASP A 142 -13.62 -8.40 -13.03
C ASP A 142 -12.66 -8.11 -14.20
N GLU A 143 -11.85 -7.04 -14.09
CA GLU A 143 -10.77 -6.74 -15.05
C GLU A 143 -9.66 -7.81 -15.02
N VAL A 144 -9.19 -8.21 -13.83
CA VAL A 144 -8.16 -9.26 -13.67
C VAL A 144 -8.66 -10.59 -14.24
N ASP A 145 -9.87 -11.02 -13.88
CA ASP A 145 -10.47 -12.25 -14.39
C ASP A 145 -10.66 -12.17 -15.93
N SER A 146 -11.00 -11.00 -16.49
CA SER A 146 -11.09 -10.83 -17.95
C SER A 146 -9.74 -10.98 -18.66
N VAL A 147 -8.66 -10.37 -18.14
CA VAL A 147 -7.32 -10.45 -18.74
C VAL A 147 -6.75 -11.87 -18.67
N ILE A 148 -6.95 -12.57 -17.54
CA ILE A 148 -6.51 -13.96 -17.37
C ILE A 148 -7.25 -14.88 -18.35
N ASN A 149 -8.57 -14.70 -18.53
CA ASN A 149 -9.34 -15.52 -19.48
C ASN A 149 -8.92 -15.29 -20.94
N GLU A 150 -8.59 -14.05 -21.35
CA GLU A 150 -8.02 -13.76 -22.67
C GLU A 150 -6.66 -14.46 -22.86
N ALA A 151 -5.79 -14.43 -21.84
CA ALA A 151 -4.49 -15.09 -21.87
C ALA A 151 -4.61 -16.62 -21.99
N VAL A 152 -5.47 -17.25 -21.19
CA VAL A 152 -5.75 -18.70 -21.24
C VAL A 152 -6.30 -19.12 -22.60
N GLN A 153 -7.15 -18.29 -23.22
CA GLN A 153 -7.65 -18.57 -24.56
C GLN A 153 -6.55 -18.43 -25.63
N THR A 154 -5.71 -17.40 -25.52
CA THR A 154 -4.58 -17.18 -26.43
C THR A 154 -3.58 -18.34 -26.40
N ASP A 155 -3.27 -18.88 -25.21
CA ASP A 155 -2.34 -20.03 -25.08
C ASP A 155 -2.92 -21.31 -25.70
N LYS A 156 -4.21 -21.59 -25.49
CA LYS A 156 -4.92 -22.71 -26.15
C LYS A 156 -4.91 -22.62 -27.67
N ASP A 157 -4.96 -21.40 -28.22
CA ASP A 157 -4.96 -21.20 -29.67
C ASP A 157 -3.55 -21.32 -30.26
N LYS A 158 -2.51 -20.89 -29.52
CA LYS A 158 -1.10 -21.22 -29.84
C LYS A 158 -0.81 -22.72 -29.77
N GLU A 159 -1.32 -23.43 -28.76
CA GLU A 159 -1.15 -24.88 -28.64
C GLU A 159 -1.67 -25.63 -29.87
N LYS A 160 -2.82 -25.19 -30.43
CA LYS A 160 -3.37 -25.71 -31.69
C LYS A 160 -2.51 -25.36 -32.90
N GLU A 161 -1.97 -24.13 -32.96
CA GLU A 161 -1.11 -23.69 -34.06
C GLU A 161 0.21 -24.49 -34.09
N ASP A 162 0.84 -24.69 -32.94
CA ASP A 162 2.06 -25.49 -32.83
C ASP A 162 1.80 -26.97 -33.15
N LEU A 163 0.66 -27.53 -32.71
CA LEU A 163 0.21 -28.86 -33.11
C LEU A 163 0.02 -28.97 -34.64
N ALA A 164 -0.55 -27.93 -35.28
CA ALA A 164 -0.72 -27.89 -36.73
C ALA A 164 0.63 -27.83 -37.47
N LYS A 165 1.58 -27.00 -37.00
CA LYS A 165 2.94 -26.93 -37.56
C LYS A 165 3.68 -28.27 -37.43
N ILE A 166 3.58 -28.92 -36.27
CA ILE A 166 4.18 -30.25 -36.04
C ILE A 166 3.60 -31.28 -37.02
N ASN A 167 2.29 -31.29 -37.24
CA ASN A 167 1.67 -32.18 -38.22
C ASN A 167 2.17 -31.86 -39.64
N GLN A 168 2.17 -30.59 -40.05
CA GLN A 168 2.62 -30.16 -41.38
C GLN A 168 4.09 -30.53 -41.64
N GLU A 169 5.01 -30.23 -40.71
CA GLU A 169 6.42 -30.57 -40.84
C GLU A 169 6.68 -32.08 -40.98
N ILE A 170 5.81 -32.91 -40.37
CA ILE A 170 5.89 -34.36 -40.45
C ILE A 170 5.25 -34.87 -41.74
N ASP A 171 4.15 -34.27 -42.20
CA ASP A 171 3.53 -34.61 -43.50
C ASP A 171 4.44 -34.25 -44.69
N GLU A 172 5.16 -33.13 -44.62
CA GLU A 172 6.19 -32.76 -45.62
C GLU A 172 7.36 -33.77 -45.61
N LYS A 173 7.79 -34.24 -44.43
CA LYS A 173 8.81 -35.30 -44.31
C LYS A 173 8.29 -36.66 -44.80
N ASN A 174 7.03 -37.00 -44.54
CA ASN A 174 6.35 -38.21 -45.03
C ASN A 174 6.20 -38.17 -46.57
N GLN A 175 5.97 -36.99 -47.14
CA GLN A 175 5.81 -36.82 -48.59
C GLN A 175 7.13 -37.08 -49.35
N ASN A 176 8.28 -36.77 -48.74
CA ASN A 176 9.61 -37.07 -49.29
C ASN A 176 10.03 -38.55 -49.16
N LEU A 177 9.29 -39.39 -48.43
CA LEU A 177 9.64 -40.79 -48.13
C LEU A 177 8.88 -41.84 -48.99
N ARG A 178 8.20 -41.41 -50.06
CA ARG A 178 7.30 -42.27 -50.86
C ARG A 178 8.01 -43.32 -51.75
N GLU A 179 9.35 -43.38 -51.77
CA GLU A 179 10.11 -44.29 -52.64
C GLU A 179 10.74 -45.50 -51.91
N GLU A 180 10.90 -45.48 -50.56
CA GLU A 180 11.53 -46.57 -49.79
C GLU A 180 10.51 -47.52 -49.09
N ILE A 181 9.26 -47.55 -49.57
CA ILE A 181 8.09 -48.10 -48.88
C ILE A 181 8.23 -49.58 -48.42
N GLN A 182 9.10 -50.39 -49.05
CA GLN A 182 9.13 -51.84 -48.81
C GLN A 182 9.89 -52.30 -47.54
N GLN A 183 10.67 -51.44 -46.86
CA GLN A 183 11.43 -51.82 -45.65
C GLN A 183 10.89 -51.21 -44.33
N ILE A 184 9.72 -50.54 -44.38
CA ILE A 184 9.40 -49.47 -43.42
C ILE A 184 8.49 -49.87 -42.23
N ASN A 185 7.85 -51.05 -42.23
CA ASN A 185 6.87 -51.43 -41.19
C ASN A 185 7.40 -51.40 -39.74
N GLU A 186 8.67 -51.75 -39.49
CA GLU A 186 9.27 -51.69 -38.15
C GLU A 186 9.82 -50.29 -37.79
N LYS A 187 9.99 -49.41 -38.79
CA LYS A 187 10.32 -47.98 -38.58
C LYS A 187 9.07 -47.14 -38.29
N ILE A 188 7.91 -47.48 -38.89
CA ILE A 188 6.61 -46.85 -38.58
C ILE A 188 6.33 -46.93 -37.09
N ARG A 189 6.36 -48.13 -36.51
CA ARG A 189 6.12 -48.35 -35.07
C ARG A 189 7.02 -47.48 -34.18
N LYS A 190 8.31 -47.33 -34.54
CA LYS A 190 9.25 -46.48 -33.80
C LYS A 190 8.98 -44.98 -33.99
N ASN A 191 8.52 -44.56 -35.16
CA ASN A 191 8.10 -43.17 -35.41
C ASN A 191 6.80 -42.84 -34.68
N ASP A 192 5.85 -43.76 -34.59
CA ASP A 192 4.62 -43.58 -33.78
C ASP A 192 4.95 -43.50 -32.29
N GLU A 193 5.85 -44.36 -31.79
CA GLU A 193 6.38 -44.27 -30.42
C GLU A 193 7.15 -42.97 -30.16
N GLU A 194 7.89 -42.42 -31.14
CA GLU A 194 8.59 -41.12 -31.06
C GLU A 194 7.60 -39.95 -31.10
N ARG A 195 6.56 -40.02 -31.94
CA ARG A 195 5.45 -39.06 -32.04
C ARG A 195 4.74 -38.94 -30.70
N GLU A 196 4.32 -40.07 -30.11
CA GLU A 196 3.58 -40.03 -28.85
C GLU A 196 4.46 -39.53 -27.70
N LYS A 197 5.74 -39.92 -27.64
CA LYS A 197 6.72 -39.35 -26.67
C LYS A 197 6.86 -37.83 -26.81
N ARG A 198 6.85 -37.28 -28.04
CA ARG A 198 6.94 -35.82 -28.27
C ARG A 198 5.64 -35.09 -27.96
N ILE A 199 4.48 -35.71 -28.20
CA ILE A 199 3.18 -35.19 -27.77
C ILE A 199 3.13 -35.14 -26.24
N GLU A 200 3.52 -36.21 -25.56
CA GLU A 200 3.62 -36.28 -24.09
C GLU A 200 4.59 -35.22 -23.54
N LEU A 201 5.74 -35.04 -24.19
CA LEU A 201 6.72 -34.03 -23.82
C LEU A 201 6.18 -32.60 -24.02
N ASN A 202 5.43 -32.35 -25.10
CA ASN A 202 4.80 -31.05 -25.33
C ASN A 202 3.67 -30.77 -24.34
N ARG A 203 2.86 -31.77 -23.97
CA ARG A 203 1.90 -31.67 -22.84
C ARG A 203 2.62 -31.30 -21.55
N SER A 204 3.71 -31.98 -21.21
CA SER A 204 4.52 -31.65 -20.03
C SER A 204 5.14 -30.25 -20.10
N TYR A 205 5.48 -29.74 -21.28
CA TYR A 205 5.91 -28.35 -21.45
C TYR A 205 4.75 -27.35 -21.33
N ALA A 206 3.56 -27.66 -21.84
CA ALA A 206 2.36 -26.84 -21.67
C ALA A 206 1.94 -26.76 -20.19
N GLU A 207 1.95 -27.88 -19.46
CA GLU A 207 1.74 -27.91 -18.00
C GLU A 207 2.75 -27.02 -17.27
N LYS A 208 4.04 -27.09 -17.62
CA LYS A 208 5.10 -26.24 -17.04
C LYS A 208 4.99 -24.76 -17.42
N ARG A 209 4.36 -24.42 -18.55
CA ARG A 209 4.01 -23.02 -18.90
C ARG A 209 2.77 -22.54 -18.16
N ARG A 210 1.86 -23.46 -17.82
CA ARG A 210 0.60 -23.13 -17.15
C ARG A 210 0.72 -23.02 -15.64
N GLU A 211 1.58 -23.81 -15.02
CA GLU A 211 1.92 -23.74 -13.59
C GLU A 211 2.22 -22.31 -13.10
N PRO A 212 3.10 -21.50 -13.74
CA PRO A 212 3.32 -20.12 -13.33
C PRO A 212 2.09 -19.21 -13.54
N ILE A 213 1.22 -19.48 -14.53
CA ILE A 213 -0.04 -18.73 -14.74
C ILE A 213 -1.02 -18.99 -13.59
N ASP A 214 -1.26 -20.27 -13.28
CA ASP A 214 -2.18 -20.68 -12.23
C ASP A 214 -1.68 -20.20 -10.84
N ASN A 215 -0.36 -20.29 -10.59
CA ASN A 215 0.28 -19.72 -9.39
C ASN A 215 0.16 -18.19 -9.34
N LYS A 216 0.35 -17.48 -10.46
CA LYS A 216 0.18 -16.01 -10.54
C LYS A 216 -1.27 -15.60 -10.27
N GLN A 217 -2.25 -16.34 -10.77
CA GLN A 217 -3.67 -16.11 -10.45
C GLN A 217 -3.93 -16.25 -8.94
N GLN A 218 -3.39 -17.28 -8.28
CA GLN A 218 -3.51 -17.47 -6.83
C GLN A 218 -2.80 -16.35 -6.04
N ASP A 219 -1.61 -15.92 -6.46
CA ASP A 219 -0.87 -14.79 -5.86
C ASP A 219 -1.71 -13.50 -5.95
N LEU A 220 -2.28 -13.18 -7.11
CA LEU A 220 -3.11 -11.98 -7.32
C LEU A 220 -4.42 -12.02 -6.53
N GLN A 221 -5.12 -13.16 -6.51
CA GLN A 221 -6.33 -13.34 -5.71
C GLN A 221 -6.03 -13.23 -4.21
N THR A 222 -4.86 -13.71 -3.77
CA THR A 222 -4.38 -13.57 -2.38
C THR A 222 -4.07 -12.12 -2.04
N ASP A 223 -3.40 -11.38 -2.93
CA ASP A 223 -3.14 -9.95 -2.73
C ASP A 223 -4.45 -9.14 -2.65
N ILE A 224 -5.41 -9.38 -3.55
CA ILE A 224 -6.75 -8.76 -3.51
C ILE A 224 -7.48 -9.10 -2.20
N LYS A 225 -7.42 -10.36 -1.74
CA LYS A 225 -8.01 -10.79 -0.46
C LYS A 225 -7.37 -10.08 0.74
N ASN A 226 -6.05 -9.97 0.76
CA ASN A 226 -5.32 -9.25 1.81
C ASN A 226 -5.72 -7.76 1.86
N ILE A 227 -5.88 -7.11 0.71
CA ILE A 227 -6.37 -5.72 0.60
C ILE A 227 -7.81 -5.60 1.15
N ALA A 228 -8.69 -6.55 0.82
CA ALA A 228 -10.06 -6.56 1.30
C ALA A 228 -10.16 -6.77 2.83
N GLU A 229 -9.35 -7.68 3.39
CA GLU A 229 -9.28 -7.93 4.84
C GLU A 229 -8.74 -6.73 5.60
N GLU A 230 -7.65 -6.12 5.12
CA GLU A 230 -7.05 -4.92 5.71
C GLU A 230 -7.99 -3.71 5.65
N LYS A 231 -8.71 -3.55 4.53
CA LYS A 231 -9.79 -2.57 4.41
C LYS A 231 -10.88 -2.80 5.45
N GLU A 232 -11.40 -4.01 5.56
CA GLU A 232 -12.51 -4.32 6.47
C GLU A 232 -12.10 -4.11 7.93
N ARG A 233 -10.86 -4.46 8.31
CA ARG A 233 -10.27 -4.12 9.60
C ARG A 233 -10.31 -2.61 9.85
N LYS A 234 -9.81 -1.80 8.91
CA LYS A 234 -9.71 -0.35 9.08
C LYS A 234 -11.07 0.35 9.09
N ILE A 235 -12.00 -0.06 8.23
CA ILE A 235 -13.38 0.45 8.24
C ILE A 235 -14.08 0.07 9.55
N SER A 236 -13.91 -1.16 10.05
CA SER A 236 -14.48 -1.61 11.34
C SER A 236 -13.94 -0.82 12.54
N GLU A 237 -12.66 -0.42 12.54
CA GLU A 237 -12.09 0.48 13.55
C GLU A 237 -12.75 1.86 13.52
N LEU A 238 -12.94 2.42 12.31
CA LEU A 238 -13.57 3.73 12.11
C LEU A 238 -15.07 3.71 12.48
N GLU A 239 -15.80 2.64 12.16
CA GLU A 239 -17.21 2.46 12.52
C GLU A 239 -17.39 2.37 14.04
N LYS A 240 -16.55 1.60 14.74
CA LYS A 240 -16.57 1.55 16.23
C LYS A 240 -16.28 2.91 16.84
N ALA A 241 -15.22 3.58 16.40
CA ALA A 241 -14.85 4.91 16.89
C ALA A 241 -15.93 5.98 16.61
N TRP A 242 -16.69 5.83 15.51
CA TRP A 242 -17.84 6.66 15.19
C TRP A 242 -19.05 6.36 16.09
N GLN A 243 -19.38 5.08 16.31
CA GLN A 243 -20.48 4.66 17.20
C GLN A 243 -20.26 5.16 18.63
N ASP A 244 -19.04 5.00 19.17
CA ASP A 244 -18.68 5.48 20.50
C ASP A 244 -18.79 7.01 20.63
N LYS A 245 -18.32 7.77 19.62
CA LYS A 245 -18.44 9.23 19.58
C LYS A 245 -19.90 9.69 19.46
N THR A 246 -20.71 8.96 18.70
CA THR A 246 -22.15 9.25 18.54
C THR A 246 -22.89 9.03 19.86
N LYS A 247 -22.76 7.84 20.45
CA LYS A 247 -23.34 7.50 21.77
C LYS A 247 -22.90 8.46 22.88
N THR A 248 -21.63 8.88 22.89
CA THR A 248 -21.10 9.88 23.83
C THR A 248 -21.77 11.25 23.63
N THR A 249 -22.03 11.64 22.38
CA THR A 249 -22.70 12.91 22.04
C THR A 249 -24.20 12.87 22.41
N GLU A 250 -24.89 11.76 22.17
CA GLU A 250 -26.28 11.54 22.61
C GLU A 250 -26.40 11.57 24.14
N THR A 251 -25.54 10.84 24.85
CA THR A 251 -25.45 10.88 26.33
C THR A 251 -25.18 12.29 26.83
N THR A 252 -24.41 13.08 26.09
CA THR A 252 -24.14 14.49 26.41
C THR A 252 -25.38 15.37 26.25
N ILE A 253 -26.16 15.17 25.20
CA ILE A 253 -27.43 15.88 25.00
C ILE A 253 -28.42 15.53 26.12
N GLN A 254 -28.57 14.24 26.44
CA GLN A 254 -29.42 13.77 27.55
C GLN A 254 -29.04 14.41 28.89
N LYS A 255 -27.74 14.47 29.22
CA LYS A 255 -27.25 15.15 30.43
C LYS A 255 -27.58 16.65 30.44
N LEU A 256 -27.50 17.33 29.30
CA LEU A 256 -27.88 18.74 29.19
C LEU A 256 -29.40 18.92 29.36
N ASP A 257 -30.20 17.98 28.85
CA ASP A 257 -31.66 17.98 29.03
C ASP A 257 -32.05 17.81 30.50
N THR A 258 -31.51 16.81 31.20
CA THR A 258 -31.76 16.59 32.64
C THR A 258 -31.38 17.81 33.50
N VAL A 259 -30.29 18.51 33.14
CA VAL A 259 -29.91 19.75 33.85
C VAL A 259 -30.89 20.91 33.57
N LEU A 260 -31.54 20.95 32.40
CA LEU A 260 -32.47 22.01 32.02
C LEU A 260 -33.90 21.83 32.57
N GLU A 261 -34.28 20.59 32.95
CA GLU A 261 -35.63 20.20 33.39
C GLU A 261 -36.20 21.10 34.51
N ASN A 262 -35.38 21.49 35.48
CA ASN A 262 -35.80 22.33 36.60
C ASN A 262 -34.70 23.32 37.01
N ASP A 263 -35.04 24.31 37.84
CA ASP A 263 -34.11 25.37 38.25
C ASP A 263 -33.06 24.89 39.26
N GLU A 264 -33.36 23.86 40.05
CA GLU A 264 -32.45 23.28 41.05
C GLU A 264 -31.24 22.60 40.38
N ASN A 265 -31.48 21.79 39.35
CA ASN A 265 -30.45 21.10 38.58
C ASN A 265 -29.52 22.10 37.86
N VAL A 266 -30.06 23.19 37.30
CA VAL A 266 -29.27 24.27 36.69
C VAL A 266 -28.30 24.89 37.71
N VAL A 267 -28.74 25.04 38.96
CA VAL A 267 -27.98 25.67 40.04
C VAL A 267 -26.93 24.72 40.64
N LYS A 268 -27.29 23.46 40.90
CA LYS A 268 -26.40 22.45 41.49
C LYS A 268 -25.36 21.92 40.48
N ASP A 269 -25.80 21.45 39.32
CA ASP A 269 -24.95 20.71 38.37
C ASP A 269 -24.50 21.52 37.15
N GLY A 270 -25.19 22.63 36.84
CA GLY A 270 -25.02 23.37 35.59
C GLY A 270 -23.58 23.86 35.32
N HIS A 271 -22.82 24.25 36.34
CA HIS A 271 -21.43 24.63 36.15
C HIS A 271 -20.52 23.43 35.80
N HIS A 272 -20.66 22.33 36.53
CA HIS A 272 -19.84 21.13 36.35
C HIS A 272 -20.10 20.47 34.98
N VAL A 273 -21.38 20.32 34.61
CA VAL A 273 -21.77 19.78 33.31
C VAL A 273 -21.27 20.66 32.17
N LYS A 274 -21.37 22.00 32.27
CA LYS A 274 -20.82 22.94 31.29
C LYS A 274 -19.32 22.75 31.03
N ILE A 275 -18.51 22.45 32.05
CA ILE A 275 -17.08 22.16 31.88
C ILE A 275 -16.87 20.82 31.17
N SER A 276 -17.51 19.75 31.66
CA SER A 276 -17.39 18.40 31.10
C SER A 276 -17.77 18.35 29.61
N VAL A 277 -18.94 18.91 29.27
CA VAL A 277 -19.44 18.99 27.89
C VAL A 277 -18.51 19.78 26.98
N ARG A 278 -17.94 20.89 27.46
CA ARG A 278 -16.98 21.69 26.66
C ARG A 278 -15.70 20.92 26.34
N GLY A 279 -15.30 19.97 27.18
CA GLY A 279 -14.20 19.03 26.90
C GLY A 279 -14.56 18.06 25.77
N GLU A 280 -15.72 17.39 25.87
CA GLU A 280 -16.18 16.42 24.87
C GLU A 280 -16.47 17.05 23.50
N LEU A 281 -17.07 18.24 23.46
CA LEU A 281 -17.35 18.96 22.23
C LEU A 281 -16.06 19.32 21.45
N LYS A 282 -14.97 19.64 22.15
CA LYS A 282 -13.67 19.96 21.53
C LYS A 282 -12.96 18.77 20.86
N LYS A 283 -13.29 17.52 21.19
CA LYS A 283 -12.64 16.35 20.57
C LYS A 283 -12.97 16.26 19.07
N PRO A 284 -11.98 16.21 18.16
CA PRO A 284 -12.23 16.20 16.72
C PRO A 284 -12.88 14.89 16.22
N LEU A 285 -13.52 14.98 15.06
CA LEU A 285 -13.93 13.82 14.25
C LEU A 285 -12.78 13.45 13.30
N ASN A 286 -12.55 12.15 13.08
CA ASN A 286 -11.40 11.65 12.32
C ASN A 286 -11.64 11.73 10.80
N LYS A 287 -12.21 12.83 10.30
CA LYS A 287 -12.62 12.98 8.89
C LYS A 287 -11.47 12.79 7.88
N GLY A 288 -10.23 13.07 8.29
CA GLY A 288 -9.05 12.81 7.47
C GLY A 288 -8.76 11.32 7.25
N GLU A 289 -9.03 10.46 8.24
CA GLU A 289 -8.72 9.02 8.17
C GLU A 289 -9.62 8.30 7.15
N VAL A 290 -10.92 8.64 7.08
CA VAL A 290 -11.82 8.09 6.05
C VAL A 290 -11.33 8.47 4.66
N LYS A 291 -10.99 9.75 4.43
CA LYS A 291 -10.46 10.19 3.14
C LYS A 291 -9.15 9.48 2.80
N GLN A 292 -8.23 9.34 3.76
CA GLN A 292 -6.97 8.62 3.57
C GLN A 292 -7.19 7.15 3.18
N VAL A 293 -8.14 6.45 3.80
CA VAL A 293 -8.52 5.08 3.43
C VAL A 293 -9.08 5.04 2.01
N THR A 294 -10.01 5.93 1.65
CA THR A 294 -10.56 6.02 0.30
C THR A 294 -9.48 6.29 -0.75
N ASP A 295 -8.68 7.34 -0.57
CA ASP A 295 -7.63 7.76 -1.50
C ASP A 295 -6.57 6.66 -1.68
N THR A 296 -6.19 5.96 -0.60
CA THR A 296 -5.21 4.86 -0.65
C THR A 296 -5.75 3.64 -1.41
N ILE A 297 -7.02 3.28 -1.23
CA ILE A 297 -7.64 2.16 -1.94
C ILE A 297 -7.90 2.51 -3.41
N LEU A 298 -8.28 3.74 -3.73
CA LEU A 298 -8.43 4.21 -5.11
C LEU A 298 -7.08 4.35 -5.85
N GLY A 299 -5.97 4.47 -5.12
CA GLY A 299 -4.63 4.40 -5.70
C GLY A 299 -4.23 2.98 -6.16
N VAL A 300 -4.80 1.94 -5.55
CA VAL A 300 -4.55 0.54 -5.91
C VAL A 300 -5.02 0.28 -7.33
N ARG A 301 -4.13 -0.18 -8.20
CA ARG A 301 -4.41 -0.47 -9.62
C ARG A 301 -3.81 -1.80 -10.05
N PHE A 302 -4.40 -2.43 -11.06
CA PHE A 302 -3.76 -3.53 -11.78
C PHE A 302 -2.84 -2.94 -12.86
N VAL A 303 -1.53 -3.10 -12.68
CA VAL A 303 -0.54 -2.76 -13.71
C VAL A 303 -0.42 -3.96 -14.62
N LYS A 304 -0.87 -3.83 -15.87
CA LYS A 304 -0.75 -4.86 -16.91
C LYS A 304 0.72 -5.01 -17.31
N GLY A 305 1.14 -6.23 -17.62
CA GLY A 305 2.52 -6.49 -18.04
C GLY A 305 2.86 -5.85 -19.38
N ALA A 306 4.02 -5.20 -19.44
CA ALA A 306 4.58 -4.64 -20.67
C ALA A 306 5.44 -5.66 -21.46
N GLY A 307 5.64 -6.86 -20.90
CA GLY A 307 6.47 -7.92 -21.47
C GLY A 307 5.75 -8.88 -22.43
N ARG A 308 6.43 -10.01 -22.73
CA ARG A 308 5.94 -11.08 -23.62
C ARG A 308 4.60 -11.68 -23.23
N GLU A 309 4.32 -11.71 -21.92
CA GLU A 309 3.24 -12.48 -21.31
C GLU A 309 2.19 -11.51 -20.74
N LYS A 310 1.08 -11.35 -21.46
CA LYS A 310 -0.01 -10.40 -21.09
C LYS A 310 -0.55 -10.56 -19.66
N TYR A 311 -0.40 -11.75 -19.08
CA TYR A 311 -0.88 -12.12 -17.75
C TYR A 311 0.11 -11.76 -16.62
N ASP A 312 1.30 -11.24 -16.93
CA ASP A 312 2.30 -10.90 -15.92
C ASP A 312 1.90 -9.76 -14.97
N GLY A 313 0.77 -9.09 -15.21
CA GLY A 313 0.35 -7.93 -14.43
C GLY A 313 0.27 -8.16 -12.92
N ARG A 314 0.36 -7.07 -12.15
CA ARG A 314 0.34 -7.10 -10.68
C ARG A 314 -0.53 -6.00 -10.08
N ILE A 315 -0.93 -6.21 -8.83
CA ILE A 315 -1.58 -5.16 -8.03
C ILE A 315 -0.50 -4.22 -7.48
N ASP A 316 -0.63 -2.93 -7.77
CA ASP A 316 0.34 -1.87 -7.46
C ASP A 316 -0.37 -0.55 -7.14
N GLY A 317 0.35 0.57 -7.01
CA GLY A 317 -0.20 1.91 -6.78
C GLY A 317 -0.43 2.24 -5.30
N TYR A 318 0.14 1.46 -4.39
CA TYR A 318 -0.01 1.63 -2.94
C TYR A 318 1.34 1.64 -2.20
N ASP A 319 1.45 2.49 -1.17
CA ASP A 319 2.67 2.66 -0.38
C ASP A 319 2.77 1.65 0.79
N GLY A 320 2.54 0.39 0.47
CA GLY A 320 2.56 -0.76 1.39
C GLY A 320 3.92 -1.02 2.04
N GLU A 321 3.97 -1.94 2.99
CA GLU A 321 5.17 -2.32 3.73
C GLU A 321 5.95 -3.43 2.99
N TRP A 322 7.23 -3.20 2.71
CA TRP A 322 8.13 -4.20 2.15
C TRP A 322 8.56 -5.21 3.22
N LYS A 323 8.28 -6.49 2.99
CA LYS A 323 8.61 -7.59 3.92
C LYS A 323 9.49 -8.62 3.25
N LEU A 324 10.47 -9.13 4.01
CA LEU A 324 11.17 -10.36 3.68
C LEU A 324 10.15 -11.50 3.75
N ILE A 325 9.82 -12.11 2.61
CA ILE A 325 8.84 -13.20 2.53
C ILE A 325 9.52 -14.58 2.48
N ASP A 326 10.78 -14.65 2.05
CA ASP A 326 11.55 -15.90 2.09
C ASP A 326 13.08 -15.65 2.22
N THR A 327 13.77 -16.65 2.78
CA THR A 327 15.23 -16.74 2.87
C THR A 327 15.65 -18.12 2.40
N ILE A 328 16.37 -18.18 1.29
CA ILE A 328 16.77 -19.42 0.64
C ILE A 328 18.25 -19.65 0.94
N ASN A 329 18.51 -20.64 1.79
CA ASN A 329 19.85 -21.17 2.02
C ASN A 329 20.12 -22.30 1.02
N ASP A 330 21.10 -22.11 0.15
CA ASP A 330 21.52 -23.09 -0.86
C ASP A 330 22.91 -23.64 -0.51
N LYS A 331 23.31 -24.74 -1.14
CA LYS A 331 24.64 -25.37 -0.99
C LYS A 331 25.79 -24.49 -1.53
N ILE A 332 25.47 -23.36 -2.17
CA ILE A 332 26.41 -22.37 -2.67
C ILE A 332 26.89 -21.49 -1.52
N LYS A 333 28.21 -21.41 -1.30
CA LYS A 333 28.76 -20.82 -0.08
C LYS A 333 28.80 -19.28 -0.08
N PHE A 334 28.87 -18.64 -1.24
CA PHE A 334 28.70 -17.19 -1.38
C PHE A 334 27.90 -16.86 -2.65
N PRO A 335 26.57 -17.03 -2.63
CA PRO A 335 25.74 -16.79 -3.80
C PRO A 335 25.78 -15.30 -4.18
N ALA A 336 25.92 -15.02 -5.47
CA ALA A 336 25.78 -13.68 -6.03
C ALA A 336 24.77 -13.71 -7.19
N VAL A 337 23.73 -12.88 -7.10
CA VAL A 337 22.67 -12.77 -8.11
C VAL A 337 23.23 -12.05 -9.34
N VAL A 338 23.03 -12.59 -10.54
CA VAL A 338 23.52 -12.03 -11.80
C VAL A 338 22.43 -11.84 -12.86
N GLY A 339 21.29 -12.50 -12.71
CA GLY A 339 20.15 -12.42 -13.62
C GLY A 339 18.94 -13.17 -13.08
N TYR A 340 17.85 -13.13 -13.82
CA TYR A 340 16.73 -14.06 -13.72
C TYR A 340 16.22 -14.36 -15.14
N LEU A 341 15.49 -15.46 -15.32
CA LEU A 341 14.88 -15.83 -16.61
C LEU A 341 13.36 -15.62 -16.62
N ASP A 342 12.73 -15.82 -15.47
CA ASP A 342 11.29 -15.75 -15.24
C ASP A 342 11.03 -15.56 -13.73
N GLU A 343 9.76 -15.58 -13.32
CA GLU A 343 9.34 -15.38 -11.92
C GLU A 343 9.93 -16.34 -10.90
N CYS A 344 10.40 -17.52 -11.34
CA CYS A 344 10.87 -18.58 -10.46
C CYS A 344 12.40 -18.77 -10.57
N ASN A 345 12.97 -18.58 -11.76
CA ASN A 345 14.32 -19.01 -12.09
C ASN A 345 15.34 -17.87 -12.01
N VAL A 346 16.02 -17.76 -10.87
CA VAL A 346 17.09 -16.79 -10.59
C VAL A 346 18.45 -17.36 -10.97
N ILE A 347 19.29 -16.56 -11.62
CA ILE A 347 20.65 -16.96 -12.00
C ILE A 347 21.64 -16.43 -10.97
N ILE A 348 22.38 -17.37 -10.38
CA ILE A 348 23.32 -17.12 -9.29
C ILE A 348 24.69 -17.75 -9.59
N THR A 349 25.74 -17.14 -9.04
CA THR A 349 27.12 -17.62 -9.18
C THR A 349 27.76 -17.83 -7.81
N ASP A 350 28.64 -18.82 -7.70
CA ASP A 350 29.52 -18.94 -6.53
C ASP A 350 30.79 -18.10 -6.74
N ARG A 351 31.13 -17.30 -5.73
CA ARG A 351 32.25 -16.36 -5.78
C ARG A 351 33.55 -16.93 -5.18
N LEU A 352 33.54 -18.13 -4.62
CA LEU A 352 34.74 -18.70 -3.98
C LEU A 352 35.87 -19.05 -4.97
N SER A 353 37.11 -18.84 -4.52
CA SER A 353 38.32 -19.05 -5.31
C SER A 353 38.54 -20.54 -5.59
N GLY A 354 38.03 -21.01 -6.73
CA GLY A 354 38.17 -22.39 -7.21
C GLY A 354 36.97 -22.90 -8.01
N SER A 355 35.75 -22.39 -7.73
CA SER A 355 34.49 -22.85 -8.35
C SER A 355 33.69 -21.68 -8.91
N ARG A 356 34.00 -21.26 -10.15
CA ARG A 356 33.27 -20.17 -10.86
C ARG A 356 32.04 -20.69 -11.61
N HIS A 357 31.27 -21.55 -10.96
CA HIS A 357 30.10 -22.17 -11.56
C HIS A 357 28.88 -21.24 -11.53
N THR A 358 28.03 -21.35 -12.56
CA THR A 358 26.73 -20.65 -12.62
C THR A 358 25.62 -21.66 -12.42
N TYR A 359 24.63 -21.25 -11.64
CA TYR A 359 23.50 -22.05 -11.22
C TYR A 359 22.20 -21.31 -11.54
N MET A 360 21.17 -22.08 -11.83
CA MET A 360 19.80 -21.60 -11.90
C MET A 360 19.10 -22.11 -10.64
N LEU A 361 18.68 -21.19 -9.79
CA LEU A 361 17.90 -21.44 -8.58
C LEU A 361 16.44 -21.21 -8.89
N ASP A 362 15.63 -22.24 -8.67
CA ASP A 362 14.18 -22.11 -8.56
C ASP A 362 13.85 -21.64 -7.14
N ILE A 363 13.25 -20.44 -7.00
CA ILE A 363 12.94 -19.86 -5.69
C ILE A 363 11.76 -20.53 -4.98
N ASN A 364 10.87 -21.19 -5.72
CA ASN A 364 9.71 -21.87 -5.16
C ASN A 364 10.11 -23.25 -4.61
N THR A 365 10.82 -24.05 -5.41
CA THR A 365 11.30 -25.38 -4.96
C THR A 365 12.60 -25.32 -4.16
N LYS A 366 13.27 -24.16 -4.12
CA LYS A 366 14.54 -23.88 -3.42
C LYS A 366 15.71 -24.74 -3.91
N ASN A 367 15.58 -25.34 -5.09
CA ASN A 367 16.59 -26.19 -5.69
C ASN A 367 17.43 -25.40 -6.68
N SER A 368 18.75 -25.47 -6.54
CA SER A 368 19.69 -25.02 -7.57
C SER A 368 20.13 -26.18 -8.46
N ARG A 369 20.11 -25.93 -9.77
CA ARG A 369 20.80 -26.78 -10.76
C ARG A 369 22.01 -26.03 -11.30
N ARG A 370 23.17 -26.70 -11.39
CA ARG A 370 24.32 -26.14 -12.10
C ARG A 370 23.99 -26.10 -13.59
N VAL A 371 24.15 -24.93 -14.21
CA VAL A 371 23.86 -24.73 -15.63
C VAL A 371 25.13 -24.49 -16.46
N ILE A 372 26.13 -23.79 -15.90
CA ILE A 372 27.44 -23.63 -16.54
C ILE A 372 28.55 -24.04 -15.58
N THR A 373 29.34 -25.02 -16.02
CA THR A 373 30.59 -25.40 -15.38
C THR A 373 31.69 -24.45 -15.83
N GLY A 374 31.88 -23.35 -15.11
CA GLY A 374 32.96 -22.39 -15.38
C GLY A 374 34.33 -23.08 -15.39
N ARG A 375 35.11 -22.84 -16.46
CA ARG A 375 36.52 -23.25 -16.59
C ARG A 375 37.43 -22.07 -16.26
N GLY A 376 38.48 -22.32 -15.47
CA GLY A 376 39.52 -21.33 -15.17
C GLY A 376 38.97 -20.06 -14.54
N THR A 377 39.08 -18.94 -15.27
CA THR A 377 38.78 -17.59 -14.77
C THR A 377 37.42 -17.04 -15.21
N SER A 378 36.74 -17.65 -16.19
CA SER A 378 35.45 -17.16 -16.68
C SER A 378 34.38 -17.19 -15.59
N LEU A 379 33.69 -16.07 -15.41
CA LEU A 379 32.61 -15.87 -14.43
C LEU A 379 31.51 -15.04 -15.10
N ILE A 380 30.27 -15.49 -15.00
CA ILE A 380 29.10 -14.70 -15.41
C ILE A 380 28.84 -13.60 -14.39
N LEU A 381 28.50 -12.41 -14.88
CA LEU A 381 28.30 -11.19 -14.07
C LEU A 381 26.95 -10.53 -14.33
N SER A 382 26.35 -10.86 -15.46
CA SER A 382 25.05 -10.40 -15.90
C SER A 382 24.46 -11.44 -16.84
N CYS A 383 23.17 -11.72 -16.74
CA CYS A 383 22.42 -12.41 -17.79
C CYS A 383 21.04 -11.75 -17.97
N ALA A 384 20.52 -11.85 -19.18
CA ALA A 384 19.17 -11.42 -19.55
C ALA A 384 18.58 -12.40 -20.58
N LEU A 385 17.24 -12.45 -20.66
CA LEU A 385 16.50 -13.24 -21.65
C LEU A 385 16.24 -12.41 -22.92
N LEU A 386 16.24 -13.04 -24.09
CA LEU A 386 16.10 -12.40 -25.41
C LEU A 386 14.71 -12.51 -26.03
N ASN A 387 14.55 -11.73 -27.12
CA ASN A 387 13.69 -11.89 -28.30
C ASN A 387 13.01 -13.26 -28.57
N ASP A 388 13.72 -14.35 -28.27
CA ASP A 388 13.48 -15.70 -28.78
C ASP A 388 13.85 -16.79 -27.75
N ASP A 389 13.69 -16.46 -26.46
CA ASP A 389 13.93 -17.34 -25.31
C ASP A 389 15.38 -17.79 -25.10
N LYS A 390 16.31 -17.29 -25.90
CA LYS A 390 17.75 -17.42 -25.68
C LYS A 390 18.21 -16.57 -24.50
N ILE A 391 19.32 -16.96 -23.90
CA ILE A 391 19.90 -16.32 -22.71
C ILE A 391 21.22 -15.66 -23.12
N VAL A 392 21.31 -14.35 -23.03
CA VAL A 392 22.58 -13.61 -23.23
C VAL A 392 23.25 -13.37 -21.87
N CYS A 393 24.54 -13.67 -21.76
CA CYS A 393 25.30 -13.48 -20.53
C CYS A 393 26.62 -12.74 -20.78
N GLY A 394 26.85 -11.69 -19.97
CA GLY A 394 28.09 -10.92 -19.91
C GLY A 394 29.05 -11.51 -18.89
N LYS A 395 30.31 -11.67 -19.31
CA LYS A 395 31.35 -12.42 -18.59
C LYS A 395 32.54 -11.56 -18.18
N TYR A 396 33.25 -12.03 -17.18
CA TYR A 396 34.64 -11.66 -16.90
C TYR A 396 35.60 -12.42 -17.82
N SER A 397 36.59 -11.72 -18.37
CA SER A 397 37.67 -12.31 -19.16
C SER A 397 39.05 -11.86 -18.68
N GLU A 398 40.04 -12.71 -18.92
CA GLU A 398 41.43 -12.57 -18.45
C GLU A 398 42.37 -13.16 -19.50
N GLY A 399 43.33 -12.36 -19.97
CA GLY A 399 44.24 -12.73 -21.06
C GLY A 399 43.81 -12.25 -22.45
N CYS A 400 42.83 -11.34 -22.57
CA CYS A 400 42.49 -10.71 -23.85
C CYS A 400 43.63 -9.78 -24.32
N THR A 401 44.56 -10.31 -25.10
CA THR A 401 45.66 -9.55 -25.74
C THR A 401 45.24 -8.86 -27.04
N GLU A 402 44.12 -9.27 -27.63
CA GLU A 402 43.59 -8.73 -28.88
C GLU A 402 42.76 -7.45 -28.66
N ASN A 403 42.55 -6.68 -29.73
CA ASN A 403 41.73 -5.46 -29.74
C ASN A 403 40.20 -5.71 -29.70
N SER A 404 39.79 -6.96 -29.47
CA SER A 404 38.41 -7.45 -29.49
C SER A 404 38.12 -8.28 -28.24
N LEU A 405 36.87 -8.20 -27.78
CA LEU A 405 36.34 -8.94 -26.63
C LEU A 405 35.40 -10.05 -27.10
N THR A 406 35.94 -10.96 -27.91
CA THR A 406 35.31 -12.25 -28.23
C THR A 406 35.11 -13.06 -26.95
N GLU A 407 34.09 -13.93 -26.90
CA GLU A 407 33.70 -14.76 -25.74
C GLU A 407 33.29 -14.01 -24.45
N CYS A 408 33.41 -12.68 -24.40
CA CYS A 408 33.01 -11.87 -23.24
C CYS A 408 31.49 -11.67 -23.14
N ILE A 409 30.77 -11.90 -24.24
CA ILE A 409 29.32 -11.99 -24.34
C ILE A 409 29.02 -13.31 -25.03
N SER A 410 28.15 -14.13 -24.44
CA SER A 410 27.73 -15.41 -25.03
C SER A 410 26.23 -15.59 -24.96
N VAL A 411 25.70 -16.27 -25.97
CA VAL A 411 24.28 -16.62 -26.07
C VAL A 411 24.11 -18.12 -25.89
N TYR A 412 23.08 -18.51 -25.14
CA TYR A 412 22.72 -19.88 -24.81
C TYR A 412 21.24 -20.17 -25.12
N ASP A 413 20.87 -21.43 -25.32
CA ASP A 413 19.46 -21.84 -25.35
C ASP A 413 18.87 -21.97 -23.92
N ARG A 414 17.55 -22.23 -23.81
CA ARG A 414 16.87 -22.50 -22.52
C ARG A 414 17.46 -23.71 -21.76
N GLN A 415 18.16 -24.59 -22.46
CA GLN A 415 18.86 -25.78 -21.93
C GLN A 415 20.32 -25.49 -21.55
N TRP A 416 20.77 -24.23 -21.66
CA TRP A 416 22.12 -23.75 -21.36
C TRP A 416 23.23 -24.33 -22.25
N LYS A 417 22.87 -24.82 -23.44
CA LYS A 417 23.83 -25.12 -24.50
C LYS A 417 24.27 -23.80 -25.15
N HIS A 418 25.57 -23.66 -25.37
CA HIS A 418 26.15 -22.52 -26.07
C HIS A 418 25.70 -22.49 -27.53
N ILE A 419 25.35 -21.30 -28.02
CA ILE A 419 24.93 -21.05 -29.40
C ILE A 419 26.03 -20.32 -30.17
N ASN A 420 26.40 -19.13 -29.69
CA ASN A 420 27.42 -18.26 -30.28
C ASN A 420 27.95 -17.24 -29.27
N ASP A 421 29.06 -16.61 -29.63
CA ASP A 421 29.66 -15.49 -28.90
C ASP A 421 29.51 -14.20 -29.70
N VAL A 422 29.32 -13.09 -28.98
CA VAL A 422 29.18 -11.75 -29.55
C VAL A 422 30.46 -10.97 -29.27
N THR A 423 30.99 -10.30 -30.29
CA THR A 423 32.27 -9.60 -30.23
C THR A 423 32.06 -8.09 -30.15
N ILE A 424 32.70 -7.43 -29.19
CA ILE A 424 32.77 -5.96 -29.12
C ILE A 424 34.23 -5.47 -29.15
N PRO A 425 34.50 -4.22 -29.58
CA PRO A 425 35.83 -3.64 -29.47
C PRO A 425 36.32 -3.59 -28.02
N LYS A 426 37.58 -3.94 -27.79
CA LYS A 426 38.27 -3.71 -26.52
C LYS A 426 38.71 -2.25 -26.47
N ASN A 427 38.28 -1.50 -25.44
CA ASN A 427 38.68 -0.11 -25.24
C ASN A 427 39.63 0.06 -24.05
N THR A 428 39.84 -1.00 -23.26
CA THR A 428 40.82 -1.01 -22.17
C THR A 428 42.18 -1.57 -22.58
N THR A 429 43.25 -1.08 -21.95
CA THR A 429 44.59 -1.68 -22.00
C THR A 429 44.80 -2.77 -20.94
N PHE A 430 43.87 -2.96 -20.00
CA PHE A 430 43.99 -4.02 -18.98
C PHE A 430 43.86 -5.43 -19.59
N ASP A 431 44.66 -6.38 -19.09
CA ASP A 431 44.57 -7.81 -19.43
C ASP A 431 43.31 -8.49 -18.88
N LYS A 432 42.59 -7.80 -17.98
CA LYS A 432 41.43 -8.29 -17.24
C LYS A 432 40.31 -7.29 -17.41
N THR A 433 39.24 -7.71 -18.07
CA THR A 433 38.06 -6.88 -18.30
C THR A 433 36.79 -7.69 -18.06
N ARG A 434 35.64 -7.04 -18.17
CA ARG A 434 34.34 -7.67 -18.07
C ARG A 434 33.30 -6.87 -18.81
N VAL A 435 32.29 -7.56 -19.32
CA VAL A 435 31.15 -6.94 -19.98
C VAL A 435 29.91 -7.15 -19.11
N ASP A 436 29.22 -6.06 -18.81
CA ASP A 436 27.86 -6.10 -18.28
C ASP A 436 26.89 -6.02 -19.48
N VAL A 437 25.88 -6.90 -19.52
CA VAL A 437 24.83 -6.92 -20.55
C VAL A 437 23.44 -6.67 -19.96
N ALA A 438 22.55 -6.19 -20.82
CA ALA A 438 21.11 -6.12 -20.64
C ALA A 438 20.43 -6.33 -22.01
N VAL A 439 19.11 -6.45 -22.02
CA VAL A 439 18.28 -6.53 -23.24
C VAL A 439 17.23 -5.43 -23.16
N ASP A 440 16.92 -4.79 -24.29
CA ASP A 440 15.86 -3.79 -24.39
C ASP A 440 14.52 -4.39 -24.89
N GLN A 441 13.46 -3.58 -24.92
CA GLN A 441 12.12 -4.02 -25.36
C GLN A 441 12.10 -4.62 -26.78
N ASP A 442 12.96 -4.12 -27.67
CA ASP A 442 13.06 -4.56 -29.06
C ASP A 442 13.80 -5.91 -29.17
N GLY A 443 14.49 -6.32 -28.10
CA GLY A 443 15.27 -7.55 -28.00
C GLY A 443 16.75 -7.36 -28.33
N MET A 444 17.21 -6.12 -28.48
CA MET A 444 18.60 -5.81 -28.77
C MET A 444 19.46 -6.02 -27.53
N ILE A 445 20.66 -6.56 -27.73
CA ILE A 445 21.65 -6.72 -26.66
C ILE A 445 22.30 -5.37 -26.41
N ILE A 446 22.18 -4.86 -25.19
CA ILE A 446 22.87 -3.67 -24.71
C ILE A 446 24.09 -4.11 -23.90
N ALA A 447 25.29 -3.79 -24.36
CA ALA A 447 26.54 -4.25 -23.77
C ALA A 447 27.48 -3.09 -23.44
N ALA A 448 28.09 -3.10 -22.24
CA ALA A 448 29.07 -2.11 -21.83
C ALA A 448 30.33 -2.77 -21.25
N GLU A 449 31.50 -2.36 -21.72
CA GLU A 449 32.77 -2.75 -21.12
C GLU A 449 33.00 -2.01 -19.79
N TRP A 450 33.54 -2.71 -18.80
CA TRP A 450 33.78 -2.16 -17.48
C TRP A 450 34.80 -0.99 -17.47
N VAL A 451 34.41 0.12 -16.83
CA VAL A 451 35.20 1.38 -16.77
C VAL A 451 35.42 2.01 -18.15
N GLN A 452 34.45 1.85 -19.05
CA GLN A 452 34.44 2.52 -20.35
C GLN A 452 33.22 3.42 -20.48
N SER A 453 33.29 4.38 -21.40
CA SER A 453 32.22 5.32 -21.71
C SER A 453 31.39 4.91 -22.94
N LYS A 454 31.65 3.75 -23.56
CA LYS A 454 30.90 3.27 -24.72
C LYS A 454 29.92 2.17 -24.34
N ILE A 455 28.71 2.27 -24.90
CA ILE A 455 27.67 1.25 -24.80
C ILE A 455 27.32 0.81 -26.22
N TYR A 456 27.30 -0.49 -26.46
CA TYR A 456 27.01 -1.09 -27.76
C TYR A 456 25.58 -1.61 -27.81
N VAL A 457 24.86 -1.29 -28.89
CA VAL A 457 23.55 -1.84 -29.22
C VAL A 457 23.76 -2.89 -30.32
N ILE A 458 23.44 -4.14 -30.04
CA ILE A 458 23.84 -5.29 -30.84
C ILE A 458 22.61 -6.12 -31.23
N ASN A 459 22.53 -6.49 -32.50
CA ASN A 459 21.49 -7.36 -33.02
C ASN A 459 21.75 -8.82 -32.58
N PRO A 460 20.80 -9.49 -31.88
CA PRO A 460 21.00 -10.88 -31.46
C PRO A 460 21.00 -11.88 -32.62
N ALA A 461 20.45 -11.53 -33.79
CA ALA A 461 20.32 -12.44 -34.93
C ALA A 461 21.64 -12.73 -35.65
N ASP A 462 22.52 -11.73 -35.76
CA ASP A 462 23.82 -11.81 -36.46
C ASP A 462 25.02 -11.45 -35.56
N GLY A 463 24.78 -10.92 -34.35
CA GLY A 463 25.82 -10.46 -33.43
C GLY A 463 26.45 -9.12 -33.78
N ASN A 464 25.92 -8.39 -34.77
CA ASN A 464 26.50 -7.14 -35.26
C ASN A 464 26.12 -5.93 -34.40
N ILE A 465 27.09 -5.03 -34.19
CA ILE A 465 26.87 -3.74 -33.53
C ILE A 465 26.09 -2.83 -34.49
N ILE A 466 24.84 -2.52 -34.15
CA ILE A 466 23.99 -1.57 -34.88
C ILE A 466 24.30 -0.13 -34.49
N ASN A 467 24.59 0.13 -33.21
CA ASN A 467 24.88 1.48 -32.72
C ASN A 467 25.90 1.47 -31.57
N THR A 468 26.65 2.57 -31.41
CA THR A 468 27.55 2.81 -30.29
C THR A 468 27.20 4.14 -29.64
N ILE A 469 26.70 4.09 -28.41
CA ILE A 469 26.32 5.26 -27.61
C ILE A 469 27.54 5.69 -26.79
N ALA A 470 27.95 6.95 -26.93
CA ALA A 470 29.06 7.54 -26.19
C ALA A 470 28.56 8.31 -24.96
N CYS A 471 29.10 7.98 -23.79
CA CYS A 471 28.87 8.62 -22.51
C CYS A 471 29.97 9.66 -22.22
N LYS A 472 29.69 10.62 -21.32
CA LYS A 472 30.72 11.56 -20.86
C LYS A 472 31.69 10.90 -19.88
N ASP A 473 31.14 10.15 -18.93
CA ASP A 473 31.90 9.44 -17.91
C ASP A 473 32.07 7.95 -18.24
N ASN A 474 33.02 7.31 -17.56
CA ASN A 474 33.12 5.85 -17.51
C ASN A 474 31.98 5.27 -16.66
N ILE A 475 31.24 4.32 -17.22
CA ILE A 475 30.02 3.79 -16.61
C ILE A 475 30.10 2.30 -16.29
N ILE A 476 29.08 1.82 -15.58
CA ILE A 476 28.76 0.41 -15.39
C ILE A 476 27.25 0.25 -15.62
N LEU A 477 26.91 -0.57 -16.62
CA LEU A 477 25.53 -0.86 -17.01
C LEU A 477 24.79 -1.57 -15.87
N ARG A 478 23.52 -1.19 -15.67
CA ARG A 478 22.61 -1.79 -14.67
C ARG A 478 21.34 -2.35 -15.28
N GLY A 479 20.77 -1.69 -16.28
CA GLY A 479 19.67 -2.24 -17.07
C GLY A 479 19.17 -1.24 -18.11
N VAL A 480 17.98 -1.50 -18.63
CA VAL A 480 17.28 -0.65 -19.60
C VAL A 480 15.83 -0.50 -19.13
N LEU A 481 15.28 0.71 -19.22
CA LEU A 481 13.87 1.00 -18.98
C LEU A 481 13.02 0.57 -20.19
N SER A 482 11.71 0.42 -20.01
CA SER A 482 10.75 0.15 -21.11
C SER A 482 10.88 1.18 -22.25
N SER A 483 11.05 2.45 -21.89
CA SER A 483 11.34 3.57 -22.79
C SER A 483 12.64 3.44 -23.63
N GLY A 484 13.43 2.39 -23.43
CA GLY A 484 14.72 2.18 -24.08
C GLY A 484 15.85 3.06 -23.52
N HIS A 485 15.60 3.86 -22.48
CA HIS A 485 16.65 4.57 -21.77
C HIS A 485 17.50 3.59 -20.96
N ILE A 486 18.81 3.80 -20.95
CA ILE A 486 19.77 2.92 -20.31
C ILE A 486 20.08 3.43 -18.91
N ILE A 487 19.98 2.55 -17.91
CA ILE A 487 20.36 2.83 -16.53
C ILE A 487 21.80 2.38 -16.30
N ALA A 488 22.64 3.32 -15.88
CA ALA A 488 24.03 3.05 -15.55
C ALA A 488 24.48 3.87 -14.34
N ARG A 489 25.55 3.43 -13.68
CA ARG A 489 26.22 4.22 -12.63
C ARG A 489 27.64 4.61 -13.05
N PRO A 490 28.22 5.70 -12.54
CA PRO A 490 29.62 6.03 -12.77
C PRO A 490 30.57 4.95 -12.21
N SER A 491 31.79 4.95 -12.74
CA SER A 491 32.93 4.19 -12.25
C SER A 491 34.13 5.14 -12.06
N PRO A 492 34.57 5.43 -10.80
CA PRO A 492 34.19 4.79 -9.54
C PRO A 492 32.72 5.03 -9.10
N PRO A 493 32.18 4.23 -8.16
CA PRO A 493 30.87 4.46 -7.56
C PRO A 493 30.78 5.85 -6.92
N ASP A 494 29.61 6.48 -7.03
CA ASP A 494 29.36 7.86 -6.60
C ASP A 494 27.92 7.99 -6.03
N HIS A 495 27.56 9.18 -5.58
CA HIS A 495 26.25 9.58 -5.04
C HIS A 495 25.17 9.81 -6.13
N LYS A 496 25.38 9.34 -7.36
CA LYS A 496 24.48 9.57 -8.50
C LYS A 496 24.34 8.37 -9.43
N LEU A 497 23.15 8.24 -10.03
CA LEU A 497 22.85 7.31 -11.10
C LEU A 497 22.55 8.06 -12.39
N TYR A 498 22.82 7.46 -13.54
CA TYR A 498 22.52 8.01 -14.85
C TYR A 498 21.34 7.28 -15.51
N ILE A 499 20.37 8.07 -15.98
CA ILE A 499 19.50 7.70 -17.10
C ILE A 499 20.19 8.23 -18.36
N ILE A 500 20.44 7.35 -19.33
CA ILE A 500 21.16 7.67 -20.56
C ILE A 500 20.23 7.38 -21.75
N ASP A 501 20.04 8.33 -22.66
CA ASP A 501 19.23 8.10 -23.85
C ASP A 501 19.99 7.40 -24.99
N ARG A 502 19.27 7.07 -26.07
CA ARG A 502 19.84 6.39 -27.25
C ARG A 502 20.81 7.26 -28.05
N GLN A 503 20.91 8.55 -27.71
CA GLN A 503 21.82 9.53 -28.29
C GLN A 503 23.02 9.81 -27.37
N GLY A 504 23.02 9.31 -26.13
CA GLY A 504 24.07 9.48 -25.13
C GLY A 504 23.88 10.68 -24.20
N ALA A 505 22.75 11.38 -24.23
CA ALA A 505 22.46 12.42 -23.25
C ALA A 505 22.21 11.79 -21.88
N GLN A 506 22.76 12.39 -20.83
CA GLN A 506 22.76 11.83 -19.47
C GLN A 506 21.99 12.74 -18.52
N ARG A 507 21.00 12.17 -17.83
CA ARG A 507 20.27 12.78 -16.72
C ARG A 507 20.69 12.12 -15.41
N GLU A 508 21.01 12.92 -14.39
CA GLU A 508 21.47 12.43 -13.10
C GLU A 508 20.31 12.24 -12.09
N ILE A 509 20.42 11.22 -11.24
CA ILE A 509 19.55 10.97 -10.09
C ILE A 509 20.41 10.98 -8.82
N PRO A 510 20.33 12.03 -7.98
CA PRO A 510 21.19 12.17 -6.81
C PRO A 510 20.65 11.44 -5.57
N HIS A 511 21.54 10.75 -4.87
CA HIS A 511 21.28 9.99 -3.65
C HIS A 511 22.23 10.38 -2.52
N SER A 512 21.84 10.19 -1.25
CA SER A 512 22.67 10.56 -0.10
C SER A 512 23.84 9.59 0.13
N GLY A 513 23.60 8.28 0.01
CA GLY A 513 24.64 7.25 0.10
C GLY A 513 25.25 6.89 -1.27
N VAL A 514 26.50 6.41 -1.26
CA VAL A 514 27.24 5.96 -2.46
C VAL A 514 26.55 4.75 -3.11
N ILE A 515 26.18 4.88 -4.38
CA ILE A 515 25.40 3.88 -5.13
C ILE A 515 26.34 2.76 -5.63
N GLN A 516 26.19 1.57 -5.04
CA GLN A 516 26.95 0.37 -5.43
C GLN A 516 26.26 -0.40 -6.57
N ASN A 517 24.92 -0.42 -6.57
CA ASN A 517 24.11 -1.13 -7.55
C ASN A 517 22.79 -0.40 -7.80
N ALA A 518 22.08 -0.79 -8.85
CA ALA A 518 20.72 -0.33 -9.13
C ALA A 518 19.88 -1.49 -9.67
N CYS A 519 18.58 -1.44 -9.39
CA CYS A 519 17.56 -2.39 -9.82
C CYS A 519 16.43 -1.61 -10.48
N ILE A 520 15.87 -2.15 -11.56
CA ILE A 520 14.75 -1.59 -12.31
C ILE A 520 13.57 -2.54 -12.11
N ASP A 521 12.39 -1.97 -11.91
CA ASP A 521 11.14 -2.71 -12.02
C ASP A 521 10.76 -2.88 -13.50
N PRO A 522 10.71 -4.12 -14.03
CA PRO A 522 10.42 -4.35 -15.44
C PRO A 522 8.98 -3.98 -15.84
N MET A 523 8.10 -3.69 -14.87
CA MET A 523 6.67 -3.45 -15.11
C MET A 523 6.27 -1.98 -14.96
N THR A 524 6.99 -1.21 -14.15
CA THR A 524 6.65 0.20 -13.85
C THR A 524 7.76 1.19 -14.16
N ASP A 525 8.94 0.73 -14.59
CA ASP A 525 10.18 1.52 -14.67
C ASP A 525 10.61 2.15 -13.33
N ASP A 526 10.05 1.70 -12.21
CA ASP A 526 10.45 2.11 -10.87
C ASP A 526 11.92 1.74 -10.62
N LEU A 527 12.65 2.65 -9.97
CA LEU A 527 14.09 2.54 -9.83
C LEU A 527 14.49 2.48 -8.37
N TYR A 528 15.32 1.49 -8.06
CA TYR A 528 15.86 1.25 -6.74
C TYR A 528 17.39 1.33 -6.77
N VAL A 529 17.97 2.04 -5.81
CA VAL A 529 19.43 2.11 -5.64
C VAL A 529 19.85 1.25 -4.46
N VAL A 530 21.00 0.62 -4.60
CA VAL A 530 21.62 -0.20 -3.56
C VAL A 530 22.84 0.55 -3.03
N THR A 531 22.81 0.88 -1.74
CA THR A 531 23.88 1.54 -1.02
C THR A 531 24.39 0.65 0.13
N SER A 532 25.48 1.07 0.76
CA SER A 532 25.98 0.46 1.99
C SER A 532 26.38 1.51 3.00
N ASP A 533 26.55 1.07 4.24
CA ASP A 533 27.34 1.79 5.24
C ASP A 533 28.83 1.86 4.83
N GLU A 534 29.60 2.67 5.56
CA GLU A 534 31.03 2.91 5.30
C GLU A 534 31.87 1.63 5.45
N GLU A 535 31.48 0.74 6.36
CA GLU A 535 32.17 -0.53 6.63
C GLU A 535 31.69 -1.69 5.72
N TYR A 536 30.74 -1.42 4.80
CA TYR A 536 30.11 -2.41 3.93
C TYR A 536 29.50 -3.60 4.70
N LYS A 537 29.03 -3.39 5.95
CA LYS A 537 28.37 -4.40 6.79
C LYS A 537 26.87 -4.53 6.51
N THR A 538 26.24 -3.50 5.96
CA THR A 538 24.79 -3.44 5.74
C THR A 538 24.49 -3.07 4.29
N CYS A 539 23.62 -3.83 3.65
CA CYS A 539 22.99 -3.48 2.38
C CYS A 539 21.73 -2.65 2.66
N MET A 540 21.60 -1.51 2.00
CA MET A 540 20.38 -0.68 2.03
C MET A 540 19.85 -0.52 0.61
N ILE A 541 18.54 -0.72 0.45
CA ILE A 541 17.84 -0.59 -0.82
C ILE A 541 16.81 0.52 -0.67
N ASP A 542 16.96 1.56 -1.47
CA ASP A 542 16.12 2.75 -1.43
C ASP A 542 15.47 2.96 -2.83
N GLN A 543 14.14 3.09 -2.89
CA GLN A 543 13.40 3.50 -4.09
C GLN A 543 13.68 4.98 -4.34
N VAL A 544 14.16 5.32 -5.55
CA VAL A 544 14.54 6.69 -5.97
C VAL A 544 13.62 7.30 -7.02
N MET A 545 12.83 6.47 -7.70
CA MET A 545 11.88 6.89 -8.75
C MET A 545 10.68 5.95 -8.74
N SER A 546 9.48 6.51 -8.96
CA SER A 546 8.26 5.73 -9.18
C SER A 546 7.47 6.36 -10.33
N GLY A 547 7.36 5.65 -11.46
CA GLY A 547 6.97 6.26 -12.73
C GLY A 547 7.84 7.48 -13.11
N SER A 548 7.22 8.64 -13.31
CA SER A 548 7.92 9.92 -13.58
C SER A 548 8.53 10.58 -12.34
N ASP A 549 8.11 10.17 -11.15
CA ASP A 549 8.23 11.00 -9.96
C ASP A 549 9.40 10.59 -9.07
N MET A 550 10.16 11.57 -8.60
CA MET A 550 11.27 11.35 -7.67
C MET A 550 10.72 11.00 -6.29
N LYS A 551 10.91 9.74 -5.90
CA LYS A 551 10.52 9.19 -4.59
C LYS A 551 11.78 8.91 -3.80
N LYS A 552 11.76 9.03 -2.47
CA LYS A 552 12.90 8.60 -1.63
C LYS A 552 12.38 7.80 -0.45
N ARG A 553 12.40 6.48 -0.59
CA ARG A 553 11.82 5.55 0.38
C ARG A 553 12.74 4.36 0.60
N ARG A 554 13.03 4.04 1.86
CA ARG A 554 13.72 2.79 2.19
C ARG A 554 12.81 1.59 1.97
N VAL A 555 13.30 0.63 1.20
CA VAL A 555 12.61 -0.60 0.79
C VAL A 555 13.10 -1.78 1.60
N ALA A 556 14.42 -1.94 1.74
CA ALA A 556 15.01 -3.01 2.54
C ALA A 556 16.32 -2.57 3.18
N SER A 557 16.67 -3.20 4.31
CA SER A 557 17.95 -3.04 4.97
C SER A 557 18.33 -4.37 5.64
N PHE A 558 19.48 -4.93 5.33
CA PHE A 558 19.93 -6.23 5.87
C PHE A 558 21.46 -6.30 6.03
N PRO A 559 21.97 -7.01 7.03
CA PRO A 559 23.41 -7.22 7.21
C PRO A 559 23.98 -8.13 6.10
N LEU A 560 25.25 -7.94 5.74
CA LEU A 560 26.02 -8.87 4.93
C LEU A 560 26.79 -9.87 5.79
N SER A 561 27.09 -11.02 5.21
CA SER A 561 27.89 -12.07 5.81
C SER A 561 29.20 -11.55 6.43
N THR A 562 29.45 -11.93 7.68
CA THR A 562 30.71 -11.65 8.36
C THR A 562 31.88 -12.42 7.77
N LYS A 563 31.62 -13.59 7.17
CA LYS A 563 32.58 -14.54 6.58
C LYS A 563 33.24 -14.06 5.28
N LEU A 564 32.87 -12.87 4.79
CA LEU A 564 33.16 -12.44 3.44
C LEU A 564 34.35 -11.47 3.39
N ASP A 565 35.52 -12.00 3.04
CA ASP A 565 36.82 -11.30 3.03
C ASP A 565 36.85 -9.96 2.27
N ASN A 566 35.94 -9.76 1.30
CA ASN A 566 35.85 -8.52 0.53
C ASN A 566 34.40 -8.19 0.13
N ARG A 567 33.66 -7.60 1.08
CA ARG A 567 32.28 -7.09 0.94
C ARG A 567 32.16 -5.99 -0.12
N LYS A 568 33.11 -5.05 -0.18
CA LYS A 568 33.16 -3.99 -1.21
C LYS A 568 33.19 -4.56 -2.64
N ARG A 569 33.88 -5.68 -2.89
CA ARG A 569 33.85 -6.38 -4.18
C ARG A 569 32.57 -7.19 -4.37
N TYR A 570 31.91 -7.67 -3.30
CA TYR A 570 30.64 -8.40 -3.40
C TYR A 570 29.53 -7.51 -3.99
N PHE A 571 29.33 -6.31 -3.42
CA PHE A 571 28.38 -5.31 -3.90
C PHE A 571 28.56 -4.89 -5.37
N LYS A 572 29.76 -5.04 -5.93
CA LYS A 572 30.04 -4.73 -7.35
C LYS A 572 29.56 -5.81 -8.32
N HIS A 573 29.31 -7.02 -7.84
CA HIS A 573 28.98 -8.22 -8.63
C HIS A 573 27.57 -8.74 -8.35
N SER A 574 27.19 -8.88 -7.07
CA SER A 574 25.83 -9.30 -6.72
C SER A 574 24.85 -8.18 -7.04
N ARG A 575 23.93 -8.46 -7.96
CA ARG A 575 22.84 -7.57 -8.38
C ARG A 575 21.66 -7.68 -7.41
N VAL A 576 20.81 -6.67 -7.43
CA VAL A 576 19.44 -6.75 -6.92
C VAL A 576 18.54 -6.73 -8.14
N MET A 577 17.54 -7.61 -8.20
CA MET A 577 16.61 -7.73 -9.31
C MET A 577 15.18 -7.62 -8.82
N MET A 578 14.27 -7.22 -9.70
CA MET A 578 12.83 -7.24 -9.49
C MET A 578 12.20 -8.18 -10.52
N THR A 579 11.32 -9.08 -10.08
CA THR A 579 10.54 -9.92 -11.01
C THR A 579 9.25 -9.20 -11.44
N SER A 580 8.54 -9.71 -12.46
CA SER A 580 7.27 -9.14 -12.93
C SER A 580 6.20 -9.08 -11.83
N SER A 581 6.17 -10.07 -10.92
CA SER A 581 5.27 -10.07 -9.75
C SER A 581 5.67 -9.11 -8.63
N GLY A 582 6.74 -8.32 -8.78
CA GLY A 582 7.21 -7.39 -7.76
C GLY A 582 7.91 -8.07 -6.58
N LYS A 583 8.50 -9.25 -6.80
CA LYS A 583 9.41 -9.90 -5.84
C LYS A 583 10.80 -9.28 -6.05
N LEU A 584 11.31 -8.60 -5.02
CA LEU A 584 12.66 -8.05 -5.01
C LEU A 584 13.63 -9.10 -4.49
N ILE A 585 14.62 -9.44 -5.31
CA ILE A 585 15.57 -10.53 -5.06
C ILE A 585 16.95 -9.95 -4.82
N ALA A 586 17.53 -10.31 -3.68
CA ALA A 586 18.81 -9.83 -3.19
C ALA A 586 19.60 -10.98 -2.54
N SER A 587 20.80 -10.70 -2.04
CA SER A 587 21.57 -11.67 -1.26
C SER A 587 22.44 -10.98 -0.22
N ASP A 588 22.44 -11.53 0.99
CA ASP A 588 23.33 -11.17 2.11
C ASP A 588 24.73 -11.84 1.99
N ALA A 589 24.92 -12.62 0.92
CA ALA A 589 26.05 -13.49 0.62
C ALA A 589 26.20 -14.78 1.44
N ASP A 590 25.26 -15.10 2.34
CA ASP A 590 25.08 -16.46 2.89
C ASP A 590 23.81 -17.14 2.30
N ASN A 591 22.82 -16.34 1.87
CA ASN A 591 21.48 -16.73 1.44
C ASN A 591 21.02 -15.88 0.25
N ILE A 592 20.00 -16.34 -0.48
CA ILE A 592 19.16 -15.48 -1.33
C ILE A 592 17.98 -14.97 -0.51
N LEU A 593 17.70 -13.68 -0.58
CA LEU A 593 16.62 -13.00 0.13
C LEU A 593 15.53 -12.58 -0.85
N VAL A 594 14.28 -12.90 -0.56
CA VAL A 594 13.12 -12.54 -1.38
C VAL A 594 12.19 -11.63 -0.59
N PHE A 595 12.04 -10.39 -1.05
CA PHE A 595 11.17 -9.38 -0.47
C PHE A 595 9.94 -9.16 -1.36
N LYS A 596 8.77 -8.86 -0.77
CA LYS A 596 7.56 -8.43 -1.48
C LYS A 596 6.92 -7.24 -0.75
N ASN A 597 6.41 -6.27 -1.50
CA ASN A 597 5.56 -5.21 -0.97
C ASN A 597 4.20 -5.79 -0.54
N ARG A 598 3.65 -5.35 0.60
CA ARG A 598 2.33 -5.78 1.08
C ARG A 598 1.47 -4.58 1.47
N PHE A 599 0.21 -4.58 1.04
CA PHE A 599 -0.74 -3.51 1.34
C PHE A 599 -1.00 -3.36 2.86
N THR A 600 -1.12 -2.13 3.33
CA THR A 600 -1.32 -1.73 4.74
C THR A 600 -2.06 -0.39 4.83
N LEU A 601 -2.96 -0.21 5.82
CA LEU A 601 -3.77 1.01 6.06
C LEU A 601 -3.61 1.60 7.48
#